data_AF-A0A0C3NDZ6-F1
#
_entry.id   AF-A0A0C3NDZ6-F1
#
_cell.length_a   1.000
_cell.length_b   1.000
_cell.length_c   1.000
_cell.angle_alpha   90.00
_cell.angle_beta   90.00
_cell.angle_gamma   90.00
#
_symmetry.space_group_name_H-M   'P 1'
#
loop_
_entity.id
_entity.type
_entity.pdbx_description
1 polymer ?
#
loop_
_entity_poly.entity_id
_entity_poly.type
_entity_poly.pdbx_seq_one_letter_code
_entity_poly.pdbx_strand_id
1 'polypeptide(L)'
;MSGFLKIDSAYNHGHWLLVDGVEVQLLECISQKIALGDYGNWDHDNERFRRDGNIFEDIPSLPDQLGIDTENSAHRPVERMISDVNGTDDVVKTFTGLSTIPALVLRRPIGLSLPNSLQLVQLLKTLSTRLADKYLVTTIVLCSAFSTTDSSSERAEKNKPAESRPSGTQSPSTKSRNIAVLYGIAQPQVWRRDTADNERKESFEEIREQFHALLNSVRFPGNHSTAGKSGAEAKKFFSDVFGVEYLRSYVRPPWLLECLTCLPRIEH
;
A
#
# COMPACT_ATOMS: atom_id res chain seq x y z
N MET A 1 -6.68 0.74 6.63
CA MET A 1 -5.80 -0.44 6.78
C MET A 1 -4.58 -0.27 5.87
N SER A 2 -3.50 0.30 6.40
CA SER A 2 -2.23 0.54 5.70
C SER A 2 -1.19 -0.48 6.18
N GLY A 3 -1.44 -1.77 5.91
CA GLY A 3 -0.59 -2.87 6.34
C GLY A 3 0.58 -3.18 5.40
N PHE A 4 0.84 -2.34 4.41
CA PHE A 4 1.91 -2.51 3.45
C PHE A 4 2.97 -1.45 3.74
N LEU A 5 4.21 -1.87 4.04
CA LEU A 5 5.31 -0.92 4.00
C LEU A 5 5.64 -0.66 2.54
N LYS A 6 5.59 0.62 2.19
CA LYS A 6 6.05 1.12 0.91
C LYS A 6 7.58 1.06 0.91
N ILE A 7 8.18 0.73 -0.23
CA ILE A 7 9.62 0.81 -0.36
C ILE A 7 9.99 2.28 -0.42
N ASP A 8 10.76 2.74 0.56
CA ASP A 8 11.49 3.99 0.45
C ASP A 8 12.67 3.73 -0.49
N SER A 9 12.47 3.92 -1.81
CA SER A 9 13.60 3.95 -2.75
C SER A 9 14.46 5.15 -2.37
N ALA A 10 15.71 4.89 -2.00
CA ALA A 10 16.68 5.92 -1.64
C ALA A 10 16.91 6.96 -2.76
N TYR A 11 16.51 6.63 -4.00
CA TYR A 11 16.79 7.43 -5.18
C TYR A 11 15.55 8.01 -5.87
N ASN A 12 14.37 7.98 -5.24
CA ASN A 12 13.17 8.67 -5.75
C ASN A 12 12.85 8.41 -7.24
N HIS A 13 13.21 7.23 -7.76
CA HIS A 13 13.02 6.89 -9.18
C HIS A 13 11.58 6.50 -9.55
N GLY A 14 10.63 6.82 -8.68
CA GLY A 14 9.22 6.53 -8.90
C GLY A 14 8.46 7.65 -9.61
N HIS A 15 7.47 7.23 -10.38
CA HIS A 15 6.44 8.07 -10.98
C HIS A 15 5.28 8.18 -10.01
N TRP A 16 4.89 9.41 -9.69
CA TRP A 16 3.75 9.67 -8.86
C TRP A 16 2.51 9.96 -9.70
N LEU A 17 1.37 9.46 -9.24
CA LEU A 17 0.05 9.64 -9.83
C LEU A 17 -1.05 9.41 -8.77
N LEU A 18 -2.30 9.71 -9.11
CA LEU A 18 -3.44 9.44 -8.25
C LEU A 18 -4.07 8.09 -8.61
N VAL A 19 -4.18 7.19 -7.64
CA VAL A 19 -4.94 5.93 -7.72
C VAL A 19 -6.18 6.10 -6.85
N ASP A 20 -7.36 6.12 -7.46
CA ASP A 20 -8.63 6.45 -6.79
C ASP A 20 -8.56 7.78 -6.00
N GLY A 21 -7.86 8.77 -6.55
CA GLY A 21 -7.66 10.08 -5.89
C GLY A 21 -6.59 10.10 -4.80
N VAL A 22 -5.93 8.97 -4.52
CA VAL A 22 -4.84 8.88 -3.55
C VAL A 22 -3.49 8.92 -4.26
N GLU A 23 -2.60 9.79 -3.80
CA GLU A 23 -1.25 9.90 -4.34
C GLU A 23 -0.41 8.65 -4.04
N VAL A 24 0.05 7.98 -5.10
CA VAL A 24 0.85 6.76 -5.03
C VAL A 24 2.08 6.92 -5.91
N GLN A 25 3.21 6.40 -5.42
CA GLN A 25 4.46 6.31 -6.18
C GLN A 25 4.55 4.91 -6.78
N LEU A 26 4.79 4.82 -8.08
CA LEU A 26 4.90 3.58 -8.83
C LEU A 26 6.23 3.55 -9.61
N LEU A 27 6.74 2.37 -9.86
CA LEU A 27 8.00 2.11 -10.53
C LEU A 27 7.78 1.81 -12.02
N GLU A 28 8.74 2.16 -12.87
CA GLU A 28 8.66 1.90 -14.31
C GLU A 28 9.01 0.46 -14.69
N CYS A 29 8.25 -0.14 -15.60
CA CYS A 29 8.48 -1.46 -16.18
C CYS A 29 9.56 -1.41 -17.28
N ILE A 30 10.84 -1.29 -16.92
CA ILE A 30 11.92 -1.00 -17.89
C ILE A 30 12.30 -2.22 -18.77
N SER A 31 12.11 -3.46 -18.32
CA SER A 31 12.65 -4.63 -19.05
C SER A 31 11.96 -5.98 -18.83
N GLN A 32 11.21 -6.15 -17.74
CA GLN A 32 10.56 -7.42 -17.43
C GLN A 32 9.04 -7.32 -17.60
N LYS A 33 8.42 -8.40 -18.07
CA LYS A 33 6.97 -8.54 -18.03
C LYS A 33 6.55 -8.74 -16.58
N ILE A 34 6.29 -7.63 -15.90
CA ILE A 34 5.74 -7.63 -14.54
C ILE A 34 4.23 -7.81 -14.63
N ALA A 35 3.72 -8.74 -13.86
CA ALA A 35 2.30 -9.02 -13.71
C ALA A 35 1.84 -8.75 -12.27
N LEU A 36 0.55 -8.48 -12.11
CA LEU A 36 -0.06 -8.37 -10.79
C LEU A 36 0.07 -9.70 -10.04
N GLY A 37 0.47 -9.64 -8.77
CA GLY A 37 0.70 -10.83 -7.94
C GLY A 37 2.09 -11.45 -8.12
N ASP A 38 2.94 -10.92 -9.00
CA ASP A 38 4.34 -11.35 -9.06
C ASP A 38 5.03 -11.09 -7.72
N TYR A 39 5.85 -12.05 -7.26
CA TYR A 39 6.69 -11.88 -6.08
C TYR A 39 8.16 -12.11 -6.42
N GLY A 40 9.05 -11.57 -5.60
CA GLY A 40 10.48 -11.61 -5.88
C GLY A 40 11.32 -10.81 -4.91
N ASN A 41 12.58 -10.58 -5.29
CA ASN A 41 13.54 -9.81 -4.49
C ASN A 41 13.71 -8.41 -5.10
N TRP A 42 13.88 -7.42 -4.23
CA TRP A 42 14.31 -6.09 -4.66
C TRP A 42 15.84 -6.03 -4.65
N ASP A 43 16.42 -5.75 -5.81
CA ASP A 43 17.85 -5.49 -5.96
C ASP A 43 18.10 -4.01 -5.68
N HIS A 44 18.63 -3.70 -4.50
CA HIS A 44 18.88 -2.32 -4.07
C HIS A 44 19.99 -1.63 -4.85
N ASP A 45 20.96 -2.38 -5.40
CA ASP A 45 22.09 -1.82 -6.13
C ASP A 45 21.66 -1.36 -7.54
N ASN A 46 20.73 -2.09 -8.15
CA ASN A 46 20.24 -1.80 -9.50
C ASN A 46 18.83 -1.21 -9.53
N GLU A 47 18.20 -1.06 -8.37
CA GLU A 47 16.79 -0.64 -8.19
C GLU A 47 15.82 -1.40 -9.09
N ARG A 48 15.95 -2.73 -9.09
CA ARG A 48 15.15 -3.60 -9.95
C ARG A 48 14.50 -4.69 -9.13
N PHE A 49 13.20 -4.87 -9.40
CA PHE A 49 12.49 -6.04 -8.94
C PHE A 49 12.88 -7.26 -9.78
N ARG A 50 13.36 -8.32 -9.12
CA ARG A 50 13.67 -9.61 -9.74
C ARG A 50 12.56 -10.60 -9.42
N ARG A 51 11.72 -10.91 -10.41
CA ARG A 51 10.61 -11.87 -10.27
C ARG A 51 11.12 -13.28 -9.98
N ASP A 52 10.59 -13.88 -8.92
CA ASP A 52 10.81 -15.29 -8.56
C ASP A 52 9.58 -16.17 -8.93
N GLY A 53 8.37 -15.60 -8.91
CA GLY A 53 7.13 -16.32 -9.22
C GLY A 53 5.90 -15.41 -9.18
N ASN A 54 4.70 -16.02 -9.16
CA ASN A 54 3.43 -15.30 -9.04
C ASN A 54 2.48 -16.03 -8.08
N ILE A 55 1.86 -15.29 -7.17
CA ILE A 55 1.00 -15.90 -6.13
C ILE A 55 -0.21 -16.65 -6.71
N PHE A 56 -0.69 -16.28 -7.90
CA PHE A 56 -1.80 -16.94 -8.57
C PHE A 56 -1.36 -18.22 -9.29
N GLU A 57 -0.11 -18.26 -9.79
CA GLU A 57 0.51 -19.46 -10.36
C GLU A 57 0.82 -20.51 -9.27
N ASP A 58 1.01 -20.07 -8.03
CA ASP A 58 1.28 -20.95 -6.89
C ASP A 58 0.02 -21.59 -6.28
N ILE A 59 -1.19 -21.08 -6.55
CA ILE A 59 -2.44 -21.59 -5.94
C ILE A 59 -2.63 -23.09 -6.22
N PRO A 60 -2.45 -23.61 -7.45
CA PRO A 60 -2.60 -25.04 -7.74
C PRO A 60 -1.61 -25.94 -6.99
N SER A 61 -0.52 -25.38 -6.43
CA SER A 61 0.46 -26.13 -5.63
C SER A 61 0.08 -26.22 -4.14
N LEU A 62 -0.97 -25.51 -3.72
CA LEU A 62 -1.41 -25.47 -2.32
C LEU A 62 -2.30 -26.68 -2.00
N PRO A 63 -2.28 -27.16 -0.74
CA PRO A 63 -3.18 -28.24 -0.32
C PRO A 63 -4.66 -27.88 -0.50
N ASP A 64 -5.45 -28.78 -1.10
CA ASP A 64 -6.90 -28.61 -1.32
C ASP A 64 -7.68 -28.28 -0.03
N GLN A 65 -7.15 -28.71 1.11
CA GLN A 65 -7.73 -28.49 2.45
C GLN A 65 -7.84 -27.02 2.85
N LEU A 66 -7.13 -26.11 2.15
CA LEU A 66 -7.22 -24.68 2.40
C LEU A 66 -8.50 -24.04 1.86
N GLY A 67 -9.28 -24.76 1.04
CA GLY A 67 -10.55 -24.29 0.50
C GLY A 67 -10.44 -23.03 -0.35
N ILE A 68 -9.27 -22.79 -0.96
CA ILE A 68 -9.02 -21.65 -1.84
C ILE A 68 -9.55 -22.01 -3.22
N ASP A 69 -10.70 -21.45 -3.57
CA ASP A 69 -11.28 -21.59 -4.91
C ASP A 69 -10.60 -20.61 -5.88
N THR A 70 -9.84 -21.13 -6.84
CA THR A 70 -9.14 -20.35 -7.87
C THR A 70 -10.07 -19.57 -8.79
N GLU A 71 -11.30 -20.03 -8.98
CA GLU A 71 -12.31 -19.35 -9.80
C GLU A 71 -13.07 -18.27 -9.02
N ASN A 72 -12.80 -18.16 -7.72
CA ASN A 72 -13.47 -17.20 -6.86
C ASN A 72 -13.17 -15.77 -7.31
N SER A 73 -14.24 -15.01 -7.54
CA SER A 73 -14.15 -13.59 -7.87
C SER A 73 -13.37 -12.77 -6.84
N ALA A 74 -13.23 -13.25 -5.60
CA ALA A 74 -12.46 -12.62 -4.54
C ALA A 74 -10.94 -12.53 -4.82
N HIS A 75 -10.43 -13.26 -5.81
CA HIS A 75 -9.04 -13.18 -6.28
C HIS A 75 -8.88 -12.34 -7.55
N ARG A 76 -9.99 -11.88 -8.16
CA ARG A 76 -9.91 -11.07 -9.38
C ARG A 76 -9.26 -9.72 -9.07
N PRO A 77 -8.41 -9.22 -9.98
CA PRO A 77 -7.89 -7.87 -9.87
C PRO A 77 -9.02 -6.85 -9.73
N VAL A 78 -8.80 -5.86 -8.87
CA VAL A 78 -9.70 -4.70 -8.74
C VAL A 78 -9.20 -3.61 -9.66
N GLU A 79 -10.05 -3.19 -10.58
CA GLU A 79 -9.81 -2.03 -11.44
C GLU A 79 -9.82 -0.75 -10.61
N ARG A 80 -8.86 0.13 -10.88
CA ARG A 80 -8.60 1.37 -10.16
C ARG A 80 -8.54 2.51 -11.15
N MET A 81 -9.12 3.64 -10.75
CA MET A 81 -9.06 4.86 -11.53
C MET A 81 -7.66 5.45 -11.42
N ILE A 82 -7.06 5.78 -12.56
CA ILE A 82 -5.75 6.42 -12.65
C ILE A 82 -5.96 7.84 -13.17
N SER A 83 -5.53 8.83 -12.41
CA SER A 83 -5.62 10.24 -12.80
C SER A 83 -4.34 11.02 -12.46
N ASP A 84 -4.18 12.16 -13.12
CA ASP A 84 -3.17 13.15 -12.75
C ASP A 84 -3.70 14.12 -11.68
N VAL A 85 -2.87 15.07 -11.26
CA VAL A 85 -3.24 16.11 -10.28
C VAL A 85 -4.38 17.03 -10.76
N ASN A 86 -4.65 17.07 -12.07
CA ASN A 86 -5.74 17.84 -12.65
C ASN A 86 -7.04 17.03 -12.76
N GLY A 87 -7.03 15.74 -12.39
CA GLY A 87 -8.19 14.86 -12.45
C GLY A 87 -8.55 14.39 -13.85
N THR A 88 -7.63 14.48 -14.82
CA THR A 88 -7.83 13.94 -16.17
C THR A 88 -7.58 12.43 -16.21
N ASP A 89 -8.35 11.70 -17.02
CA ASP A 89 -8.37 10.23 -17.07
C ASP A 89 -7.93 9.64 -18.43
N ASP A 90 -8.20 10.31 -19.55
CA ASP A 90 -7.79 9.81 -20.89
C ASP A 90 -6.28 9.98 -21.17
N VAL A 91 -5.66 11.04 -20.63
CA VAL A 91 -4.23 11.30 -20.76
C VAL A 91 -3.67 11.75 -19.42
N VAL A 92 -2.91 10.86 -18.76
CA VAL A 92 -2.35 11.11 -17.43
C VAL A 92 -0.86 11.39 -17.55
N LYS A 93 -0.44 12.56 -17.06
CA LYS A 93 0.99 12.88 -16.92
C LYS A 93 1.45 12.53 -15.50
N THR A 94 2.43 11.64 -15.39
CA THR A 94 3.07 11.34 -14.11
C THR A 94 3.93 12.53 -13.68
N PHE A 95 4.14 12.71 -12.39
CA PHE A 95 5.18 13.61 -11.89
C PHE A 95 6.31 12.82 -11.24
N THR A 96 7.52 13.36 -11.34
CA THR A 96 8.73 12.78 -10.76
C THR A 96 9.29 13.78 -9.76
N GLY A 97 9.74 13.30 -8.60
CA GLY A 97 10.34 14.18 -7.58
C GLY A 97 11.71 14.72 -8.00
N LEU A 98 12.34 14.10 -9.00
CA LEU A 98 13.66 14.45 -9.51
C LEU A 98 13.54 14.99 -10.95
N SER A 99 14.18 16.13 -11.20
CA SER A 99 14.18 16.81 -12.51
C SER A 99 14.84 16.02 -13.64
N THR A 100 15.62 15.00 -13.32
CA THR A 100 16.37 14.18 -14.29
C THR A 100 15.53 13.07 -14.92
N ILE A 101 14.41 12.69 -14.31
CA ILE A 101 13.55 11.62 -14.81
C ILE A 101 12.42 12.26 -15.63
N PRO A 102 12.32 11.98 -16.94
CA PRO A 102 11.25 12.53 -17.76
C PRO A 102 9.91 12.01 -17.24
N ALA A 103 8.94 12.91 -17.12
CA ALA A 103 7.57 12.51 -16.83
C ALA A 103 7.03 11.62 -17.97
N LEU A 104 6.26 10.60 -17.61
CA LEU A 104 5.53 9.77 -18.55
C LEU A 104 4.15 10.38 -18.83
N VAL A 105 3.73 10.29 -20.07
CA VAL A 105 2.38 10.62 -20.53
C VAL A 105 1.70 9.30 -20.91
N LEU A 106 0.75 8.87 -20.08
CA LEU A 106 0.02 7.62 -20.22
C LEU A 106 -1.32 7.87 -20.92
N ARG A 107 -1.64 7.09 -21.95
CA ARG A 107 -2.93 7.18 -22.66
C ARG A 107 -3.88 6.07 -22.23
N ARG A 108 -5.06 6.46 -21.74
CA ARG A 108 -6.10 5.58 -21.18
C ARG A 108 -5.51 4.60 -20.16
N PRO A 109 -4.83 5.11 -19.13
CA PRO A 109 -4.30 4.24 -18.09
C PRO A 109 -5.45 3.51 -17.38
N ILE A 110 -5.22 2.24 -17.08
CA ILE A 110 -6.10 1.38 -16.29
C ILE A 110 -5.25 0.84 -15.15
N GLY A 111 -5.61 1.16 -13.91
CA GLY A 111 -4.98 0.60 -12.74
C GLY A 111 -5.59 -0.76 -12.42
N LEU A 112 -4.76 -1.76 -12.14
CA LEU A 112 -5.20 -3.04 -11.58
C LEU A 112 -4.48 -3.25 -10.25
N SER A 113 -5.22 -3.65 -9.23
CA SER A 113 -4.68 -3.89 -7.89
C SER A 113 -5.15 -5.21 -7.32
N LEU A 114 -4.40 -5.74 -6.37
CA LEU A 114 -4.82 -6.90 -5.60
C LEU A 114 -6.07 -6.56 -4.75
N PRO A 115 -7.07 -7.45 -4.67
CA PRO A 115 -8.26 -7.21 -3.87
C PRO A 115 -7.95 -7.18 -2.38
N ASN A 116 -8.50 -6.21 -1.65
CA ASN A 116 -8.42 -6.21 -0.18
C ASN A 116 -9.51 -7.12 0.42
N SER A 117 -9.39 -8.42 0.17
CA SER A 117 -10.35 -9.44 0.61
C SER A 117 -9.76 -10.35 1.68
N LEU A 118 -10.61 -10.93 2.52
CA LEU A 118 -10.19 -11.92 3.53
C LEU A 118 -9.50 -13.12 2.88
N GLN A 119 -9.98 -13.53 1.70
CA GLN A 119 -9.45 -14.65 0.93
C GLN A 119 -8.03 -14.38 0.46
N LEU A 120 -7.74 -13.17 -0.06
CA LEU A 120 -6.37 -12.81 -0.41
C LEU A 120 -5.47 -12.81 0.84
N VAL A 121 -5.94 -12.27 1.97
CA VAL A 121 -5.16 -12.28 3.22
C VAL A 121 -4.86 -13.72 3.67
N GLN A 122 -5.83 -14.63 3.56
CA GLN A 122 -5.62 -16.05 3.86
C GLN A 122 -4.59 -16.68 2.91
N LEU A 123 -4.68 -16.41 1.61
CA LEU A 123 -3.70 -16.87 0.62
C LEU A 123 -2.29 -16.37 0.96
N LEU A 124 -2.13 -15.07 1.26
CA LEU A 124 -0.84 -14.50 1.63
C LEU A 124 -0.29 -15.12 2.93
N LYS A 125 -1.16 -15.41 3.91
CA LYS A 125 -0.76 -16.12 5.14
C LYS A 125 -0.29 -17.54 4.86
N THR A 126 -0.98 -18.28 4.00
CA THR A 126 -0.56 -19.63 3.59
C THR A 126 0.81 -19.60 2.93
N LEU A 127 1.07 -18.60 2.09
CA LEU A 127 2.34 -18.47 1.37
C LEU A 127 3.48 -17.87 2.23
N SER A 128 3.18 -17.39 3.44
CA SER A 128 4.12 -16.62 4.27
C SER A 128 5.46 -17.32 4.55
N THR A 129 5.44 -18.63 4.78
CA THR A 129 6.66 -19.38 5.12
C THR A 129 7.62 -19.46 3.93
N ARG A 130 7.06 -19.60 2.72
CA ARG A 130 7.78 -19.69 1.44
C ARG A 130 8.21 -18.34 0.91
N LEU A 131 7.37 -17.32 1.06
CA LEU A 131 7.56 -15.99 0.49
C LEU A 131 8.10 -14.99 1.50
N ALA A 132 8.73 -15.50 2.56
CA ALA A 132 9.39 -14.69 3.55
C ALA A 132 10.40 -13.73 2.91
N ASP A 133 10.35 -12.48 3.36
CA ASP A 133 11.27 -11.40 2.94
C ASP A 133 11.20 -11.05 1.45
N LYS A 134 10.16 -11.51 0.75
CA LYS A 134 9.88 -11.15 -0.65
C LYS A 134 9.01 -9.91 -0.76
N TYR A 135 9.15 -9.23 -1.89
CA TYR A 135 8.24 -8.18 -2.32
C TYR A 135 7.15 -8.77 -3.22
N LEU A 136 5.97 -8.15 -3.18
CA LEU A 136 4.80 -8.51 -3.95
C LEU A 136 4.37 -7.33 -4.81
N VAL A 137 4.13 -7.56 -6.09
CA VAL A 137 3.51 -6.61 -7.00
C VAL A 137 2.01 -6.52 -6.67
N THR A 138 1.63 -5.41 -6.04
CA THR A 138 0.27 -5.18 -5.52
C THR A 138 -0.58 -4.32 -6.45
N THR A 139 0.05 -3.55 -7.33
CA THR A 139 -0.61 -2.69 -8.31
C THR A 139 0.15 -2.71 -9.62
N ILE A 140 -0.55 -2.69 -10.75
CA ILE A 140 0.02 -2.43 -12.07
C ILE A 140 -0.81 -1.37 -12.79
N VAL A 141 -0.17 -0.54 -13.61
CA VAL A 141 -0.85 0.40 -14.50
C VAL A 141 -0.62 -0.06 -15.92
N LEU A 142 -1.72 -0.43 -16.56
CA LEU A 142 -1.78 -0.75 -17.97
C LEU A 142 -2.12 0.53 -18.75
N CYS A 143 -1.64 0.67 -19.97
CA CYS A 143 -2.10 1.74 -20.86
C CYS A 143 -2.15 1.28 -22.31
N SER A 144 -2.86 2.03 -23.14
CA SER A 144 -2.92 1.80 -24.59
C SER A 144 -1.64 2.24 -25.31
N ALA A 145 -1.01 3.30 -24.80
CA ALA A 145 0.25 3.85 -25.27
C ALA A 145 0.85 4.76 -24.18
N PHE A 146 2.16 4.96 -24.22
CA PHE A 146 2.84 5.93 -23.38
C PHE A 146 3.98 6.63 -24.15
N SER A 147 4.35 7.82 -23.69
CA SER A 147 5.51 8.56 -24.19
C SER A 147 6.21 9.29 -23.05
N THR A 148 7.51 9.52 -23.18
CA THR A 148 8.26 10.42 -22.31
C THR A 148 8.00 11.86 -22.71
N THR A 149 7.93 12.77 -21.75
CA THR A 149 7.99 14.21 -22.05
C THR A 149 9.44 14.51 -22.44
N ASP A 150 9.72 14.58 -23.73
CA ASP A 150 11.06 14.89 -24.23
C ASP A 150 11.52 16.24 -23.69
N SER A 151 12.51 16.22 -22.80
CA SER A 151 13.06 17.44 -22.20
C SER A 151 13.81 18.33 -23.19
N SER A 152 14.04 17.84 -24.42
CA SER A 152 14.91 18.48 -25.42
C SER A 152 14.19 19.13 -26.60
N SER A 153 12.92 18.81 -26.86
CA SER A 153 12.24 19.29 -28.08
C SER A 153 11.78 20.75 -28.01
N GLU A 154 11.48 21.28 -26.81
CA GLU A 154 11.05 22.68 -26.65
C GLU A 154 12.14 23.71 -27.01
N ARG A 155 13.42 23.32 -27.11
CA ARG A 155 14.51 24.26 -27.45
C ARG A 155 14.87 24.30 -28.94
N ALA A 156 14.40 23.36 -29.77
CA ALA A 156 14.87 23.22 -31.14
C ALA A 156 14.01 23.91 -32.20
N GLU A 157 12.77 24.32 -31.90
CA GLU A 157 11.84 24.83 -32.93
C GLU A 157 11.97 26.31 -33.28
N LYS A 158 12.83 27.10 -32.62
CA LYS A 158 12.95 28.53 -32.95
C LYS A 158 13.74 28.86 -34.22
N ASN A 159 14.40 27.90 -34.90
CA ASN A 159 15.39 28.22 -35.93
C ASN A 159 15.33 27.43 -37.26
N LYS A 160 14.21 26.78 -37.67
CA LYS A 160 14.16 26.10 -38.98
C LYS A 160 13.22 26.78 -40.01
N PRO A 161 13.73 27.15 -41.20
CA PRO A 161 12.92 27.67 -42.30
C PRO A 161 11.97 26.60 -42.86
N ALA A 162 10.81 27.06 -43.31
CA ALA A 162 9.72 26.26 -43.84
C ALA A 162 10.10 25.57 -45.17
N GLU A 163 10.34 24.26 -45.14
CA GLU A 163 10.25 23.42 -46.34
C GLU A 163 9.31 22.24 -46.09
N SER A 164 8.23 22.25 -46.86
CA SER A 164 7.10 21.34 -46.80
C SER A 164 7.37 20.07 -47.62
N ARG A 165 7.30 18.91 -46.97
CA ARG A 165 7.14 17.62 -47.67
C ARG A 165 6.05 16.79 -47.00
N PRO A 166 5.03 16.32 -47.75
CA PRO A 166 3.98 15.47 -47.23
C PRO A 166 4.50 14.04 -47.10
N SER A 167 4.72 13.58 -45.87
CA SER A 167 5.08 12.18 -45.60
C SER A 167 3.82 11.34 -45.44
N GLY A 168 3.74 10.29 -46.24
CA GLY A 168 2.61 9.40 -46.39
C GLY A 168 2.18 8.70 -45.10
N THR A 169 0.87 8.66 -44.93
CA THR A 169 0.12 8.00 -43.88
C THR A 169 0.19 6.48 -44.05
N GLN A 170 0.86 5.78 -43.14
CA GLN A 170 0.60 4.35 -42.92
C GLN A 170 0.19 4.17 -41.46
N SER A 171 -1.09 3.92 -41.26
CA SER A 171 -1.64 3.53 -39.95
C SER A 171 -1.99 2.04 -40.01
N PRO A 172 -1.10 1.13 -39.56
CA PRO A 172 -1.52 -0.22 -39.28
C PRO A 172 -2.39 -0.19 -38.03
N SER A 173 -3.70 -0.44 -38.21
CA SER A 173 -4.65 -0.70 -37.13
C SER A 173 -4.22 -1.97 -36.39
N THR A 174 -3.31 -1.77 -35.46
CA THR A 174 -2.78 -2.82 -34.60
C THR A 174 -3.72 -2.87 -33.41
N LYS A 175 -4.33 -4.03 -33.13
CA LYS A 175 -5.11 -4.25 -31.90
C LYS A 175 -4.32 -3.68 -30.72
N SER A 176 -4.87 -2.63 -30.11
CA SER A 176 -4.25 -1.94 -28.97
C SER A 176 -4.03 -2.95 -27.86
N ARG A 177 -2.80 -3.45 -27.73
CA ARG A 177 -2.43 -4.35 -26.65
C ARG A 177 -2.12 -3.46 -25.46
N ASN A 178 -2.85 -3.64 -24.36
CA ASN A 178 -2.54 -2.94 -23.13
C ASN A 178 -1.13 -3.34 -22.66
N ILE A 179 -0.28 -2.35 -22.42
CA ILE A 179 1.12 -2.52 -22.00
C ILE A 179 1.20 -2.15 -20.52
N ALA A 180 1.82 -2.99 -19.69
CA ALA A 180 2.14 -2.64 -18.32
C ALA A 180 3.32 -1.67 -18.31
N VAL A 181 3.11 -0.45 -17.82
CA VAL A 181 4.11 0.62 -17.84
C VAL A 181 4.61 0.93 -16.44
N LEU A 182 3.71 0.93 -15.45
CA LEU A 182 4.08 1.18 -14.06
C LEU A 182 3.61 0.05 -13.16
N TYR A 183 4.29 -0.15 -12.03
CA TYR A 183 3.90 -1.12 -11.02
C TYR A 183 4.22 -0.64 -9.60
N GLY A 184 3.39 -1.08 -8.65
CA GLY A 184 3.57 -0.87 -7.23
C GLY A 184 3.95 -2.18 -6.57
N ILE A 185 4.97 -2.15 -5.73
CA ILE A 185 5.37 -3.28 -4.90
C ILE A 185 5.20 -2.95 -3.43
N ALA A 186 4.91 -3.97 -2.64
CA ALA A 186 4.89 -3.90 -1.20
C ALA A 186 5.46 -5.18 -0.60
N GLN A 187 5.92 -5.11 0.64
CA GLN A 187 6.24 -6.30 1.41
C GLN A 187 5.07 -6.61 2.34
N PRO A 188 4.26 -7.66 2.08
CA PRO A 188 3.16 -8.03 2.96
C PRO A 188 3.67 -8.25 4.39
N GLN A 189 2.99 -7.67 5.38
CA GLN A 189 3.38 -7.86 6.79
C GLN A 189 3.44 -9.34 7.20
N VAL A 190 2.55 -10.16 6.64
CA VAL A 190 2.52 -11.60 6.91
C VAL A 190 3.73 -12.34 6.34
N TRP A 191 4.52 -11.73 5.45
CA TRP A 191 5.74 -12.30 4.87
C TRP A 191 7.01 -11.81 5.57
N ARG A 192 6.88 -10.90 6.53
CA ARG A 192 8.03 -10.47 7.30
C ARG A 192 8.36 -11.55 8.31
N ARG A 193 9.60 -12.02 8.26
CA ARG A 193 10.15 -12.88 9.31
C ARG A 193 10.70 -12.09 10.49
N ASP A 194 10.70 -10.76 10.39
CA ASP A 194 10.96 -9.87 11.52
C ASP A 194 10.23 -10.46 12.73
N THR A 195 11.01 -11.00 13.68
CA THR A 195 10.53 -11.48 14.97
C THR A 195 9.56 -10.43 15.45
N ALA A 196 8.25 -10.73 15.47
CA ALA A 196 7.17 -9.77 15.69
C ALA A 196 7.70 -8.68 16.59
N ASP A 197 8.05 -7.54 15.97
CA ASP A 197 9.03 -6.58 16.50
C ASP A 197 8.96 -6.62 18.01
N ASN A 198 9.99 -7.16 18.70
CA ASN A 198 9.84 -7.53 20.10
C ASN A 198 9.26 -6.34 20.89
N GLU A 199 9.59 -5.11 20.47
CA GLU A 199 9.00 -3.86 20.92
C GLU A 199 7.49 -3.76 20.67
N ARG A 200 7.00 -4.08 19.47
CA ARG A 200 5.56 -4.17 19.15
C ARG A 200 4.88 -5.29 19.94
N LYS A 201 5.52 -6.45 20.12
CA LYS A 201 4.98 -7.54 20.93
C LYS A 201 4.86 -7.09 22.39
N GLU A 202 5.91 -6.53 22.96
CA GLU A 202 5.94 -5.93 24.30
C GLU A 202 4.89 -4.83 24.43
N SER A 203 4.74 -3.96 23.42
CA SER A 203 3.70 -2.92 23.40
C SER A 203 2.30 -3.53 23.45
N PHE A 204 2.02 -4.60 22.70
CA PHE A 204 0.73 -5.29 22.76
C PHE A 204 0.51 -6.02 24.08
N GLU A 205 1.56 -6.61 24.65
CA GLU A 205 1.50 -7.22 25.98
C GLU A 205 1.19 -6.17 27.05
N GLU A 206 1.87 -5.02 27.03
CA GLU A 206 1.63 -3.88 27.91
C GLU A 206 0.21 -3.33 27.75
N ILE A 207 -0.24 -3.09 26.51
CA ILE A 207 -1.63 -2.67 26.23
C ILE A 207 -2.64 -3.65 26.85
N ARG A 208 -2.39 -4.96 26.72
CA ARG A 208 -3.27 -6.01 27.25
C ARG A 208 -3.25 -6.03 28.78
N GLU A 209 -2.09 -5.89 29.41
CA GLU A 209 -1.95 -5.79 30.86
C GLU A 209 -2.69 -4.58 31.43
N GLN A 210 -2.50 -3.41 30.83
CA GLN A 210 -3.18 -2.18 31.22
C GLN A 210 -4.70 -2.30 31.03
N PHE A 211 -5.14 -2.95 29.96
CA PHE A 211 -6.56 -3.23 29.74
C PHE A 211 -7.15 -4.13 30.84
N HIS A 212 -6.45 -5.17 31.26
CA HIS A 212 -6.88 -6.03 32.36
C HIS A 212 -6.88 -5.31 33.71
N ALA A 213 -5.87 -4.48 33.99
CA ALA A 213 -5.83 -3.62 35.17
C ALA A 213 -7.05 -2.69 35.23
N LEU A 214 -7.42 -2.10 34.08
CA LEU A 214 -8.62 -1.28 33.95
C LEU A 214 -9.90 -2.10 34.22
N LEU A 215 -10.07 -3.26 33.58
CA LEU A 215 -11.25 -4.11 33.79
C LEU A 215 -11.40 -4.58 35.24
N ASN A 216 -10.30 -4.95 35.89
CA ASN A 216 -10.31 -5.41 37.28
C ASN A 216 -10.67 -4.27 38.25
N SER A 217 -10.25 -3.04 37.94
CA SER A 217 -10.62 -1.86 38.75
C SER A 217 -12.12 -1.57 38.74
N VAL A 218 -12.81 -1.90 37.64
CA VAL A 218 -14.26 -1.69 37.50
C VAL A 218 -15.07 -2.76 38.26
N ARG A 219 -14.58 -4.02 38.28
CA ARG A 219 -15.35 -5.14 38.84
C ARG A 219 -15.37 -5.20 40.37
N PHE A 220 -14.37 -4.64 41.05
CA PHE A 220 -14.23 -4.76 42.51
C PHE A 220 -13.92 -3.41 43.18
N PRO A 221 -14.88 -2.47 43.19
CA PRO A 221 -14.64 -1.11 43.72
C PRO A 221 -14.37 -1.04 45.23
N GLY A 222 -14.54 -2.14 45.99
CA GLY A 222 -14.46 -2.15 47.47
C GLY A 222 -13.22 -2.80 48.09
N ASN A 223 -12.36 -3.48 47.33
CA ASN A 223 -11.16 -4.12 47.90
C ASN A 223 -9.97 -3.15 47.86
N HIS A 224 -9.93 -2.26 48.85
CA HIS A 224 -8.91 -1.21 49.01
C HIS A 224 -7.48 -1.68 49.28
N SER A 225 -7.19 -2.99 49.24
CA SER A 225 -5.94 -3.49 49.80
C SER A 225 -4.70 -3.39 48.90
N THR A 226 -4.80 -3.06 47.60
CA THR A 226 -3.62 -2.79 46.72
C THR A 226 -4.01 -2.49 45.26
N ALA A 227 -5.22 -2.85 44.82
CA ALA A 227 -5.65 -2.75 43.43
C ALA A 227 -6.04 -1.34 42.94
N GLY A 228 -6.13 -0.34 43.83
CA GLY A 228 -6.56 1.01 43.46
C GLY A 228 -5.55 1.80 42.60
N LYS A 229 -4.24 1.51 42.72
CA LYS A 229 -3.20 2.21 41.95
C LYS A 229 -3.19 1.79 40.46
N SER A 230 -3.44 0.52 40.18
CA SER A 230 -3.34 -0.01 38.81
C SER A 230 -4.41 0.52 37.86
N GLY A 231 -5.61 0.86 38.37
CA GLY A 231 -6.69 1.39 37.53
C GLY A 231 -6.46 2.83 37.06
N ALA A 232 -5.90 3.70 37.90
CA ALA A 232 -5.58 5.07 37.55
C ALA A 232 -4.38 5.14 36.58
N GLU A 233 -3.36 4.31 36.80
CA GLU A 233 -2.20 4.16 35.92
C GLU A 233 -2.61 3.68 34.54
N ALA A 234 -3.48 2.67 34.45
CA ALA A 234 -4.01 2.19 33.17
C ALA A 234 -4.77 3.28 32.40
N LYS A 235 -5.63 4.07 33.07
CA LYS A 235 -6.33 5.20 32.41
C LYS A 235 -5.36 6.22 31.84
N LYS A 236 -4.31 6.55 32.60
CA LYS A 236 -3.25 7.46 32.15
C LYS A 236 -2.51 6.86 30.94
N PHE A 237 -2.12 5.59 31.00
CA PHE A 237 -1.48 4.89 29.89
C PHE A 237 -2.30 5.00 28.59
N PHE A 238 -3.60 4.64 28.62
CA PHE A 238 -4.44 4.73 27.42
C PHE A 238 -4.63 6.17 26.94
N SER A 239 -4.75 7.13 27.86
CA SER A 239 -4.80 8.55 27.53
C SER A 239 -3.55 9.01 26.79
N ASP A 240 -2.37 8.61 27.25
CA ASP A 240 -1.09 9.00 26.69
C ASP A 240 -0.85 8.33 25.32
N VAL A 241 -1.22 7.05 25.17
CA VAL A 241 -0.99 6.26 23.94
C VAL A 241 -1.98 6.61 22.83
N PHE A 242 -3.27 6.79 23.15
CA PHE A 242 -4.34 6.94 22.14
C PHE A 242 -4.95 8.34 22.09
N GLY A 243 -4.71 9.18 23.11
CA GLY A 243 -5.40 10.44 23.30
C GLY A 243 -6.79 10.28 23.93
N VAL A 244 -7.10 11.11 24.93
CA VAL A 244 -8.40 11.08 25.66
C VAL A 244 -9.61 11.21 24.74
N GLU A 245 -9.52 12.07 23.73
CA GLU A 245 -10.62 12.32 22.80
C GLU A 245 -10.92 11.10 21.91
N TYR A 246 -9.91 10.30 21.59
CA TYR A 246 -10.09 9.10 20.77
C TYR A 246 -10.85 8.02 21.55
N LEU A 247 -10.51 7.82 22.82
CA LEU A 247 -11.15 6.81 23.68
C LEU A 247 -12.64 7.05 23.89
N ARG A 248 -13.09 8.32 24.01
CA ARG A 248 -14.52 8.65 24.16
C ARG A 248 -15.38 8.12 23.01
N SER A 249 -14.83 8.05 21.81
CA SER A 249 -15.59 7.64 20.61
C SER A 249 -15.81 6.12 20.50
N TYR A 250 -14.92 5.31 21.08
CA TYR A 250 -14.99 3.83 21.00
C TYR A 250 -15.74 3.20 22.17
N VAL A 251 -15.89 3.95 23.25
CA VAL A 251 -16.40 3.43 24.50
C VAL A 251 -17.89 3.76 24.63
N ARG A 252 -18.72 2.97 23.94
CA ARG A 252 -20.19 3.12 23.91
C ARG A 252 -20.93 2.84 25.23
N PRO A 253 -20.44 2.03 26.17
CA PRO A 253 -21.15 1.87 27.43
C PRO A 253 -20.96 3.09 28.34
N PRO A 254 -22.04 3.69 28.89
CA PRO A 254 -21.97 4.90 29.72
C PRO A 254 -21.03 4.78 30.93
N TRP A 255 -20.88 3.58 31.48
CA TRP A 255 -20.10 3.30 32.70
C TRP A 255 -18.59 3.48 32.54
N LEU A 256 -18.05 3.34 31.32
CA LEU A 256 -16.63 3.62 31.08
C LEU A 256 -16.35 5.11 30.90
N LEU A 257 -17.32 5.89 30.42
CA LEU A 257 -17.19 7.35 30.32
C LEU A 257 -17.08 7.95 31.73
N GLU A 258 -17.92 7.50 32.66
CA GLU A 258 -17.86 7.89 34.08
C GLU A 258 -16.48 7.57 34.69
N CYS A 259 -15.91 6.42 34.34
CA CYS A 259 -14.56 6.06 34.79
C CYS A 259 -13.48 7.01 34.25
N LEU A 260 -13.61 7.53 33.04
CA LEU A 260 -12.61 8.43 32.42
C LEU A 260 -12.78 9.89 32.88
N THR A 261 -14.00 10.31 33.25
CA THR A 261 -14.27 11.69 33.69
C THR A 261 -13.85 12.00 35.12
N CYS A 262 -13.51 10.99 35.94
CA CYS A 262 -13.03 11.21 37.32
C CYS A 262 -11.53 11.57 37.41
N LEU A 263 -10.84 11.77 36.29
CA LEU A 263 -9.46 12.26 36.31
C LEU A 263 -9.45 13.74 36.74
N PRO A 264 -8.67 14.13 37.76
CA PRO A 264 -8.54 15.54 38.13
C PRO A 264 -8.01 16.32 36.92
N ARG A 265 -8.68 17.41 36.59
CA ARG A 265 -8.20 18.38 35.59
C ARG A 265 -6.85 18.91 36.08
N ILE A 266 -5.76 18.51 35.43
CA ILE A 266 -4.45 19.11 35.66
C ILE A 266 -4.48 20.44 34.90
N GLU A 267 -4.73 21.53 35.62
CA GLU A 267 -4.54 22.88 35.09
C GLU A 267 -3.03 23.11 34.97
N HIS A 268 -2.55 23.27 33.73
CA HIS A 268 -1.18 23.63 33.40
C HIS A 268 -0.96 25.14 33.45
#